data_AF-A0A4V2KT65-F1
#
_entry.id   AF-A0A4V2KT65-F1
#
_cell.length_a   1.000
_cell.length_b   1.000
_cell.length_c   1.000
_cell.angle_alpha   90.00
_cell.angle_beta   90.00
_cell.angle_gamma   90.00
#
_symmetry.space_group_name_H-M   'P 1'
#
loop_
_entity.id
_entity.type
_entity.pdbx_description
1 polymer ?
#
loop_
_entity_poly.entity_id
_entity_poly.type
_entity_poly.pdbx_seq_one_letter_code
_entity_poly.pdbx_strand_id
1 'polypeptide(L)'
;MPVESLVTVAIGKSLFSFGLMAVIAMLSAVFIHALVAGLGAVKRRAERRAAPLPVPAVATPKPCVAGIDPAVVAAIAAAVHATLGARHRIVYIGDTAQPSSWTAETRARQHGSHDPHREH
;
A
#
# COMPACT_ATOMS: atom_id res chain seq x y z
N MET A 1 -46.52 -25.87 18.84
CA MET A 1 -45.07 -26.09 18.96
C MET A 1 -44.57 -25.21 20.11
N PRO A 2 -43.89 -25.75 21.12
CA PRO A 2 -43.55 -24.99 22.33
C PRO A 2 -42.61 -23.84 21.96
N VAL A 3 -42.93 -22.62 22.39
CA VAL A 3 -42.16 -21.39 22.09
C VAL A 3 -40.68 -21.52 22.52
N GLU A 4 -40.41 -22.31 23.56
CA GLU A 4 -39.07 -22.70 24.02
C GLU A 4 -38.20 -23.33 22.91
N SER A 5 -38.79 -24.15 22.02
CA SER A 5 -38.05 -24.80 20.93
C SER A 5 -37.69 -23.84 19.81
N LEU A 6 -38.54 -22.83 19.54
CA LEU A 6 -38.28 -21.80 18.54
C LEU A 6 -37.13 -20.87 18.96
N VAL A 7 -37.09 -20.49 20.23
CA VAL A 7 -36.01 -19.64 20.78
C VAL A 7 -34.66 -20.37 20.71
N THR A 8 -34.63 -21.65 21.11
CA THR A 8 -33.39 -22.45 21.06
C THR A 8 -32.86 -22.60 19.62
N VAL A 9 -33.75 -22.84 18.65
CA VAL A 9 -33.38 -22.93 17.23
C VAL A 9 -32.88 -21.58 16.69
N ALA A 10 -33.51 -20.47 17.07
CA ALA A 10 -33.09 -19.14 16.66
C ALA A 10 -31.69 -18.80 17.19
N ILE A 11 -31.43 -19.06 18.48
CA ILE A 11 -30.12 -18.83 19.11
C ILE A 11 -29.03 -19.66 18.42
N GLY A 12 -29.29 -20.96 18.19
CA GLY A 12 -28.34 -21.84 17.51
C GLY A 12 -28.00 -21.36 16.09
N LYS A 13 -29.00 -20.93 15.34
CA LYS A 13 -28.83 -20.42 13.97
C LYS A 13 -28.08 -19.08 13.94
N SER A 14 -28.35 -18.18 14.88
CA SER A 14 -27.62 -16.92 15.02
C SER A 14 -26.14 -17.16 15.36
N LEU A 15 -25.85 -18.00 16.35
CA LEU A 15 -24.47 -18.36 16.72
C LEU A 15 -23.70 -18.97 15.55
N PHE A 16 -24.34 -19.89 14.81
CA PHE A 16 -23.73 -20.48 13.62
C PHE A 16 -23.41 -19.41 12.56
N SER A 17 -24.33 -18.48 12.30
CA SER A 17 -24.10 -17.43 11.31
C SER A 17 -22.95 -16.49 11.68
N PHE A 18 -22.84 -16.11 12.95
CA PHE A 18 -21.71 -15.28 13.43
C PHE A 18 -20.39 -16.05 13.36
N GLY A 19 -20.38 -17.33 13.75
CA GLY A 19 -19.20 -18.19 13.63
C GLY A 19 -18.75 -18.35 12.19
N LEU A 20 -19.68 -18.59 11.27
CA LEU A 20 -19.40 -18.70 9.85
C LEU A 20 -18.81 -17.39 9.28
N MET A 21 -19.38 -16.24 9.66
CA MET A 21 -18.85 -14.93 9.27
C MET A 21 -17.40 -14.74 9.75
N ALA A 22 -17.11 -15.10 11.01
CA ALA A 22 -15.76 -14.99 11.56
C ALA A 22 -14.76 -15.88 10.80
N VAL A 23 -15.16 -17.09 10.43
CA VAL A 23 -14.33 -18.00 9.63
C VAL A 23 -14.03 -17.43 8.25
N ILE A 24 -15.06 -16.88 7.58
CA ILE A 24 -14.90 -16.24 6.26
C ILE A 24 -13.93 -15.04 6.37
N ALA A 25 -14.11 -14.18 7.38
CA ALA A 25 -13.23 -13.05 7.60
C ALA A 25 -11.76 -13.47 7.83
N MET A 26 -11.54 -14.51 8.62
CA MET A 26 -10.21 -15.08 8.86
C MET A 26 -9.60 -15.66 7.56
N LEU A 27 -10.38 -16.38 6.77
CA LEU A 27 -9.95 -16.89 5.46
C LEU A 27 -9.54 -15.76 4.52
N SER A 28 -10.35 -14.70 4.43
CA SER A 28 -10.02 -13.51 3.62
C SER A 28 -8.75 -12.83 4.11
N ALA A 29 -8.57 -12.67 5.43
CA ALA A 29 -7.37 -12.06 6.00
C ALA A 29 -6.11 -12.87 5.66
N VAL A 30 -6.17 -14.20 5.80
CA VAL A 30 -5.07 -15.11 5.43
C VAL A 30 -4.78 -15.03 3.93
N PHE A 31 -5.82 -15.01 3.09
CA PHE A 31 -5.67 -14.90 1.64
C PHE A 31 -4.96 -13.61 1.23
N ILE A 32 -5.39 -12.46 1.77
CA ILE A 32 -4.75 -11.16 1.53
C ILE A 32 -3.30 -11.19 2.02
N HIS A 33 -3.06 -11.73 3.22
CA HIS A 33 -1.70 -11.85 3.77
C HIS A 33 -0.79 -12.70 2.87
N ALA A 34 -1.29 -13.82 2.35
CA ALA A 34 -0.56 -14.69 1.43
C ALA A 34 -0.22 -13.97 0.11
N LEU A 35 -1.15 -13.20 -0.45
CA LEU A 35 -0.90 -12.39 -1.65
C LEU A 35 0.20 -11.34 -1.40
N VAL A 36 0.11 -10.58 -0.31
CA VAL A 36 1.11 -9.57 0.05
C VAL A 36 2.48 -10.20 0.31
N ALA A 37 2.52 -11.32 1.03
CA ALA A 37 3.75 -12.07 1.27
C ALA A 37 4.36 -12.60 -0.03
N GLY A 38 3.52 -13.09 -0.95
CA GLY A 38 3.91 -13.54 -2.28
C GLY A 38 4.52 -12.42 -3.12
N LEU A 39 3.85 -11.27 -3.24
CA LEU A 39 4.37 -10.09 -3.94
C LEU A 39 5.69 -9.60 -3.33
N GLY A 40 5.76 -9.55 -1.99
CA GLY A 40 7.00 -9.21 -1.28
C GLY A 40 8.14 -10.19 -1.57
N ALA A 41 7.85 -11.49 -1.64
CA ALA A 41 8.83 -12.51 -1.98
C ALA A 41 9.32 -12.38 -3.44
N VAL A 42 8.43 -12.10 -4.39
CA VAL A 42 8.79 -11.86 -5.80
C VAL A 42 9.66 -10.62 -5.93
N LYS A 43 9.29 -9.51 -5.28
CA LYS A 43 10.10 -8.28 -5.24
C LYS A 43 11.49 -8.53 -4.66
N ARG A 44 11.59 -9.19 -3.50
CA ARG A 44 12.88 -9.56 -2.89
C ARG A 44 13.71 -10.47 -3.78
N ARG A 45 13.08 -11.39 -4.52
CA ARG A 45 13.78 -12.27 -5.47
C ARG A 45 14.29 -11.51 -6.69
N ALA A 46 13.53 -10.52 -7.18
CA ALA A 46 13.97 -9.62 -8.23
C ALA A 46 15.15 -8.75 -7.78
N GLU A 47 15.09 -8.19 -6.58
CA GLU A 47 16.19 -7.40 -5.99
C GLU A 47 17.46 -8.22 -5.75
N ARG A 48 17.33 -9.50 -5.38
CA ARG A 48 18.49 -10.42 -5.23
C ARG A 48 19.09 -10.86 -6.56
N ARG A 49 18.31 -10.87 -7.64
CA ARG A 49 18.77 -11.22 -9.00
C ARG A 49 19.31 -10.03 -9.78
N ALA A 50 18.95 -8.80 -9.37
CA ALA A 50 19.58 -7.61 -9.89
C ALA A 50 21.07 -7.68 -9.52
N ALA A 51 21.94 -7.68 -10.54
CA ALA A 51 23.36 -7.47 -10.35
C ALA A 51 23.57 -6.20 -9.50
N PRO A 52 24.63 -6.12 -8.67
CA PRO A 52 24.94 -4.89 -7.96
C PRO A 52 25.00 -3.76 -8.99
N LEU A 53 23.98 -2.89 -9.01
CA LEU A 53 24.10 -1.64 -9.73
C LEU A 53 25.33 -0.95 -9.16
N PRO A 54 26.20 -0.36 -10.00
CA PRO A 54 27.33 0.39 -9.52
C PRO A 54 26.81 1.33 -8.44
N VAL A 55 27.36 1.24 -7.23
CA VAL A 55 27.03 2.16 -6.14
C VAL A 55 27.14 3.54 -6.76
N PRO A 56 26.05 4.32 -6.85
CA PRO A 56 26.12 5.64 -7.44
C PRO A 56 27.19 6.37 -6.63
N ALA A 57 28.30 6.72 -7.29
CA ALA A 57 29.38 7.51 -6.70
C ALA A 57 28.71 8.60 -5.85
N VAL A 58 29.11 8.71 -4.57
CA VAL A 58 28.48 9.54 -3.54
C VAL A 58 27.96 10.82 -4.17
N ALA A 59 26.70 10.79 -4.61
CA ALA A 59 26.19 11.92 -5.37
C ALA A 59 26.10 13.03 -4.34
N THR A 60 26.84 14.11 -4.60
CA THR A 60 26.81 15.33 -3.81
C THR A 60 25.34 15.66 -3.56
N PRO A 61 24.91 15.83 -2.29
CA PRO A 61 23.51 16.12 -2.00
C PRO A 61 23.05 17.26 -2.89
N LYS A 62 22.06 17.01 -3.75
CA LYS A 62 21.46 18.10 -4.52
C LYS A 62 20.88 19.08 -3.51
N PRO A 63 21.15 20.39 -3.63
CA PRO A 63 20.56 21.38 -2.75
C PRO A 63 19.06 21.18 -2.69
N CYS A 64 18.50 21.20 -1.47
CA CYS A 64 17.06 21.27 -1.27
C CYS A 64 16.51 22.44 -2.10
N VAL A 65 15.40 22.21 -2.80
CA VAL A 65 14.71 23.27 -3.55
C VAL A 65 14.40 24.43 -2.60
N ALA A 66 14.63 25.66 -3.04
CA ALA A 66 14.35 26.86 -2.26
C ALA A 66 12.85 26.88 -1.89
N GLY A 67 12.56 27.02 -0.59
CA GLY A 67 11.18 27.08 -0.07
C GLY A 67 10.75 25.92 0.83
N ILE A 68 11.56 24.85 0.96
CA ILE A 68 11.29 23.76 1.92
C ILE A 68 12.18 23.94 3.15
N ASP A 69 11.55 23.93 4.33
CA ASP A 69 12.26 24.02 5.61
C ASP A 69 13.20 22.80 5.79
N PRO A 70 14.50 23.02 6.10
CA PRO A 70 15.45 21.95 6.41
C PRO A 70 14.95 20.96 7.48
N ALA A 71 14.16 21.41 8.46
CA ALA A 71 13.59 20.55 9.49
C ALA A 71 12.62 19.52 8.89
N VAL A 72 11.85 19.91 7.89
CA VAL A 72 10.91 19.01 7.17
C VAL A 72 11.70 17.95 6.40
N VAL A 73 12.77 18.34 5.72
CA VAL A 73 13.65 17.39 5.01
C VAL A 73 14.28 16.38 5.98
N ALA A 74 14.77 16.84 7.13
CA ALA A 74 15.35 15.97 8.15
C ALA A 74 14.32 15.00 8.73
N ALA A 75 13.10 15.47 9.01
CA ALA A 75 12.02 14.64 9.50
C ALA A 75 11.63 13.55 8.49
N ILE A 76 11.49 13.90 7.21
CA ILE A 76 11.20 12.95 6.13
C ILE A 76 12.34 11.93 5.99
N ALA A 77 13.59 12.38 5.99
CA ALA A 77 14.75 11.50 5.91
C ALA A 77 14.82 10.52 7.09
N ALA A 78 14.56 10.98 8.31
CA ALA A 78 14.52 10.16 9.51
C ALA A 78 13.38 9.13 9.45
N ALA A 79 12.18 9.55 9.03
CA ALA A 79 11.02 8.66 8.89
C ALA A 79 11.26 7.57 7.84
N VAL A 80 11.82 7.94 6.67
CA VAL A 80 12.19 6.97 5.63
C VAL A 80 13.23 5.99 6.15
N HIS A 81 14.26 6.48 6.86
CA HIS A 81 15.28 5.61 7.42
C HIS A 81 14.70 4.64 8.46
N ALA A 82 13.80 5.10 9.33
CA ALA A 82 13.16 4.29 10.35
C ALA A 82 12.20 3.23 9.76
N THR A 83 11.49 3.55 8.68
CA THR A 83 10.46 2.67 8.10
C THR A 83 11.00 1.69 7.07
N LEU A 84 11.94 2.13 6.23
CA LEU A 84 12.46 1.38 5.09
C LEU A 84 13.89 0.86 5.32
N GLY A 85 14.55 1.31 6.39
CA GLY A 85 15.91 0.93 6.75
C GLY A 85 16.98 1.62 5.89
N ALA A 86 18.25 1.31 6.19
CA ALA A 86 19.43 1.95 5.60
C ALA A 86 19.62 1.72 4.08
N ARG A 87 18.81 0.87 3.45
CA ARG A 87 18.94 0.54 2.01
C ARG A 87 18.21 1.50 1.08
N HIS A 88 17.34 2.35 1.61
CA HIS A 88 16.58 3.29 0.80
C HIS A 88 17.20 4.69 0.84
N ARG A 89 17.53 5.22 -0.34
CA ARG A 89 18.10 6.57 -0.52
C ARG A 89 17.07 7.48 -1.16
N ILE A 90 16.82 8.62 -0.53
CA ILE A 90 16.00 9.69 -1.12
C ILE A 90 16.86 10.42 -2.16
N VAL A 91 16.38 10.46 -3.40
CA VAL A 91 17.11 11.06 -4.53
C VAL A 91 16.72 12.52 -4.75
N TYR A 92 15.47 12.88 -4.46
CA TYR A 92 14.94 14.23 -4.66
C TYR A 92 13.72 14.48 -3.76
N ILE A 93 13.66 15.65 -3.13
CA ILE A 93 12.49 16.20 -2.44
C ILE A 93 12.26 17.59 -3.03
N GLY A 94 11.12 17.77 -3.68
CA GLY A 94 10.74 19.01 -4.35
C GLY A 94 9.61 18.75 -5.34
N ASP A 95 9.13 19.81 -5.99
CA ASP A 95 8.10 19.66 -7.02
C ASP A 95 8.62 18.82 -8.20
N THR A 96 7.77 17.92 -8.68
CA THR A 96 8.11 17.04 -9.80
C THR A 96 8.18 17.88 -11.08
N ALA A 97 9.37 18.03 -11.67
CA ALA A 97 9.56 18.79 -12.92
C ALA A 97 8.85 18.15 -14.14
N GLN A 98 8.45 16.88 -14.02
CA GLN A 98 7.63 16.17 -15.00
C GLN A 98 6.26 15.93 -14.37
N PRO A 99 5.15 16.03 -15.13
CA PRO A 99 3.83 15.65 -14.61
C PRO A 99 3.92 14.19 -14.16
N SER A 100 3.90 13.96 -12.84
CA SER A 100 4.05 12.61 -12.32
C SER A 100 2.96 11.72 -12.94
N SER A 101 3.30 10.49 -13.30
CA SER A 101 2.32 9.53 -13.83
C SER A 101 1.12 9.41 -12.90
N TRP A 102 1.35 9.55 -11.59
CA TRP A 102 0.33 9.68 -10.55
C TRP A 102 -0.61 10.87 -10.78
N THR A 103 -0.08 12.09 -11.00
CA THR A 103 -0.89 13.28 -11.26
C THR A 103 -1.67 13.14 -12.58
N ALA A 104 -1.04 12.57 -13.61
CA ALA A 104 -1.70 12.32 -14.90
C ALA A 104 -2.83 11.29 -14.77
N GLU A 105 -2.60 10.20 -14.05
CA GLU A 105 -3.59 9.16 -13.80
C GLU A 105 -4.73 9.66 -12.90
N THR A 106 -4.42 10.43 -11.86
CA THR A 106 -5.43 11.04 -10.98
C THR A 106 -6.34 11.97 -11.78
N ARG A 107 -5.75 12.81 -12.64
CA ARG A 107 -6.51 13.70 -13.53
C ARG A 107 -7.37 12.91 -14.52
N ALA A 108 -6.82 11.85 -15.13
CA ALA A 108 -7.58 10.98 -16.03
C ALA A 108 -8.77 10.31 -15.33
N ARG A 109 -8.60 9.83 -14.10
CA ARG A 109 -9.68 9.23 -13.29
C ARG A 109 -10.74 10.25 -12.87
N GLN A 110 -10.33 11.46 -12.50
CA GLN A 110 -11.24 12.56 -12.17
C GLN A 110 -12.07 13.03 -13.36
N HIS A 111 -11.49 13.03 -14.57
CA HIS A 111 -12.24 13.35 -15.78
C HIS A 111 -13.08 12.17 -16.28
N GLY A 112 -12.61 10.93 -16.10
CA GLY A 112 -13.32 9.72 -16.50
C GLY A 112 -14.50 9.34 -15.59
N SER A 113 -14.55 9.84 -14.34
CA SER A 113 -15.64 9.51 -13.40
C SER A 113 -17.01 10.05 -13.82
N HIS A 114 -17.07 10.96 -14.78
CA HIS A 114 -18.31 11.54 -15.30
C HIS A 114 -18.60 11.17 -16.77
N ASP A 115 -17.81 10.26 -17.36
CA ASP A 115 -17.98 9.79 -18.74
C ASP A 115 -18.24 8.27 -18.76
N PRO A 116 -19.47 7.82 -18.41
CA PRO A 116 -19.81 6.39 -18.30
C PRO A 116 -19.85 5.67 -19.66
N HIS A 117 -19.62 6.38 -20.77
CA HIS A 117 -19.60 5.80 -22.12
C HIS A 117 -18.18 5.57 -22.67
N ARG A 118 -17.15 5.79 -21.84
CA ARG A 118 -15.76 5.53 -22.22
C ARG A 118 -15.34 4.09 -21.94
N GLU A 119 -16.14 3.14 -22.41
CA GLU A 119 -15.80 1.71 -22.38
C GLU A 119 -15.65 1.20 -23.82
N HIS A 120 -14.40 0.89 -24.17
CA HIS A 120 -13.89 0.23 -25.39
C HIS A 120 -13.55 1.10 -26.60
#